data_AF-A0A9X1MWV5-F1
#
_entry.id   AF-A0A9X1MWV5-F1
#
_cell.length_a   1.000
_cell.length_b   1.000
_cell.length_c   1.000
_cell.angle_alpha   90.00
_cell.angle_beta   90.00
_cell.angle_gamma   90.00
#
_symmetry.space_group_name_H-M   'P 1'
#
loop_
_entity.id
_entity.type
_entity.pdbx_description
1 polymer ?
#
loop_
_entity_poly.entity_id
_entity_poly.type
_entity_poly.pdbx_seq_one_letter_code
_entity_poly.pdbx_strand_id
1 'polypeptide(L)'
;MKLFRREEDKTDPYFIKRALEAFIFLVDSGEPIPDELLHFMADGAKQKLKNGTPWPTHTGRPKIDEHVLALVAEIDEKFPKERHQIAASLGLSQRRVSQLIKEAAEASNTSAVKTHCAIYKVMIGGKTWTEALSLLEQVQEWAKGK
;
A
#
# COMPACT_ATOMS: atom_id res chain seq x y z
N MET A 1 1.95 -17.49 -10.60
CA MET A 1 1.22 -17.18 -9.35
C MET A 1 0.36 -15.96 -9.64
N LYS A 2 -0.99 -16.04 -9.56
CA LYS A 2 -1.88 -14.88 -9.83
C LYS A 2 -2.21 -14.22 -8.48
N LEU A 3 -1.36 -13.30 -8.03
CA LEU A 3 -1.52 -12.66 -6.71
C LEU A 3 -2.73 -11.70 -6.65
N PHE A 4 -3.16 -11.12 -7.78
CA PHE A 4 -4.13 -10.01 -7.89
C PHE A 4 -5.51 -10.38 -8.46
N ARG A 5 -5.81 -11.67 -8.63
CA ARG A 5 -7.15 -12.13 -9.05
C ARG A 5 -7.65 -13.22 -8.11
N ARG A 6 -7.65 -12.95 -6.81
CA ARG A 6 -8.45 -13.78 -5.90
C ARG A 6 -9.91 -13.37 -6.01
N GLU A 7 -10.80 -14.28 -5.67
CA GLU A 7 -12.24 -14.01 -5.68
C GLU A 7 -12.62 -12.88 -4.71
N GLU A 8 -11.84 -12.76 -3.64
CA GLU A 8 -11.88 -11.70 -2.63
C GLU A 8 -11.65 -10.30 -3.23
N ASP A 9 -10.72 -10.17 -4.18
CA ASP A 9 -10.37 -8.89 -4.83
C ASP A 9 -11.50 -8.34 -5.70
N LYS A 10 -12.41 -9.22 -6.18
CA LYS A 10 -13.61 -8.81 -6.93
C LYS A 10 -14.67 -8.17 -6.04
N THR A 11 -14.53 -8.28 -4.72
CA THR A 11 -15.50 -7.76 -3.74
C THR A 11 -15.03 -6.49 -3.02
N ASP A 12 -13.74 -6.12 -3.15
CA ASP A 12 -13.19 -4.89 -2.56
C ASP A 12 -13.55 -3.66 -3.39
N PRO A 13 -14.27 -2.68 -2.81
CA PRO A 13 -14.61 -1.47 -3.53
C PRO A 13 -13.44 -0.65 -4.04
N TYR A 14 -12.34 -0.62 -3.29
CA TYR A 14 -11.27 0.36 -3.50
C TYR A 14 -10.06 -0.19 -4.23
N PHE A 15 -10.04 -1.49 -4.50
CA PHE A 15 -8.90 -2.18 -5.11
C PHE A 15 -8.37 -1.45 -6.35
N ILE A 16 -9.27 -1.00 -7.23
CA ILE A 16 -8.90 -0.31 -8.46
C ILE A 16 -8.23 1.03 -8.17
N LYS A 17 -8.84 1.86 -7.31
CA LYS A 17 -8.28 3.16 -6.95
C LYS A 17 -6.86 2.99 -6.38
N ARG A 18 -6.67 1.98 -5.52
CA ARG A 18 -5.39 1.71 -4.85
C ARG A 18 -4.31 1.16 -5.79
N ALA A 19 -4.68 0.26 -6.69
CA ALA A 19 -3.76 -0.23 -7.70
C ALA A 19 -3.29 0.90 -8.63
N LEU A 20 -4.21 1.80 -9.02
CA LEU A 20 -3.85 2.98 -9.82
C LEU A 20 -2.94 3.94 -9.06
N GLU A 21 -3.24 4.21 -7.80
CA GLU A 21 -2.43 5.06 -6.93
C GLU A 21 -1.02 4.51 -6.70
N ALA A 22 -0.89 3.21 -6.42
CA ALA A 22 0.41 2.54 -6.29
C ALA A 22 1.20 2.57 -7.61
N PHE A 23 0.53 2.39 -8.74
CA PHE A 23 1.16 2.46 -10.05
C PHE A 23 1.74 3.86 -10.33
N ILE A 24 0.96 4.92 -10.07
CA ILE A 24 1.39 6.31 -10.25
C ILE A 24 2.62 6.59 -9.38
N PHE A 25 2.57 6.22 -8.10
CA PHE A 25 3.70 6.43 -7.19
C PHE A 25 4.99 5.75 -7.68
N LEU A 26 4.90 4.49 -8.15
CA LEU A 26 6.08 3.77 -8.65
C LEU A 26 6.63 4.39 -9.95
N VAL A 27 5.77 4.89 -10.83
CA VAL A 27 6.18 5.63 -12.03
C VAL A 27 6.89 6.93 -11.65
N ASP A 28 6.32 7.72 -10.74
CA ASP A 28 6.85 9.03 -10.35
C ASP A 28 8.18 8.91 -9.59
N SER A 29 8.34 7.86 -8.80
CA SER A 29 9.57 7.58 -8.05
C SER A 29 10.68 6.92 -8.89
N GLY A 30 10.36 6.47 -10.10
CA GLY A 30 11.30 5.72 -10.96
C GLY A 30 11.65 4.32 -10.42
N GLU A 31 10.92 3.84 -9.41
CA GLU A 31 11.11 2.52 -8.83
C GLU A 31 10.52 1.43 -9.77
N PRO A 32 11.08 0.21 -9.78
CA PRO A 32 10.60 -0.85 -10.64
C PRO A 32 9.16 -1.25 -10.28
N ILE A 33 8.31 -1.28 -11.31
CA ILE A 33 6.90 -1.62 -11.16
C ILE A 33 6.73 -3.15 -11.18
N PRO A 34 6.05 -3.75 -10.18
CA PRO A 34 5.77 -5.18 -10.18
C PRO A 34 4.99 -5.63 -11.44
N ASP A 35 5.37 -6.78 -12.01
CA ASP A 35 4.78 -7.33 -13.22
C ASP A 35 3.26 -7.50 -13.12
N GLU A 36 2.76 -7.85 -11.94
CA GLU A 36 1.32 -8.02 -11.73
C GLU A 36 0.56 -6.69 -11.79
N LEU A 37 1.19 -5.60 -11.34
CA LEU A 37 0.61 -4.27 -11.43
C LEU A 37 0.64 -3.79 -12.88
N LEU A 38 1.72 -4.08 -13.62
CA LEU A 38 1.79 -3.85 -15.07
C LEU A 38 0.70 -4.62 -15.82
N HIS A 39 0.47 -5.89 -15.47
CA HIS A 39 -0.61 -6.68 -16.05
C HIS A 39 -1.99 -6.14 -15.72
N PHE A 40 -2.21 -5.67 -14.49
CA PHE A 40 -3.46 -5.02 -14.08
C PHE A 40 -3.73 -3.73 -14.89
N MET A 41 -2.70 -2.91 -15.09
CA MET A 41 -2.79 -1.70 -15.92
C MET A 41 -3.05 -2.04 -17.39
N ALA A 42 -2.35 -3.04 -17.92
CA ALA A 42 -2.52 -3.51 -19.29
C ALA A 42 -3.94 -4.06 -19.54
N ASP A 43 -4.50 -4.79 -18.59
CA ASP A 43 -5.87 -5.29 -18.66
C ASP A 43 -6.89 -4.14 -18.73
N GLY A 44 -6.72 -3.10 -17.89
CA GLY A 44 -7.60 -1.94 -17.93
C GLY A 44 -7.48 -1.10 -19.19
N ALA A 45 -6.25 -0.92 -19.69
CA ALA A 45 -6.00 -0.27 -20.97
C ALA A 45 -6.65 -1.04 -22.14
N LYS A 46 -6.52 -2.37 -22.17
CA LYS A 46 -7.18 -3.24 -23.17
C LYS A 46 -8.70 -3.09 -23.14
N GLN A 47 -9.31 -3.02 -21.95
CA GLN A 47 -10.75 -2.81 -21.82
C GLN A 47 -11.17 -1.43 -22.36
N LYS A 48 -10.42 -0.37 -22.01
CA LYS A 48 -10.68 0.98 -22.51
C LYS A 48 -10.62 1.06 -24.03
N LEU A 49 -9.60 0.44 -24.64
CA LEU A 49 -9.42 0.41 -26.10
C LEU A 49 -10.53 -0.35 -26.83
N LYS A 50 -11.19 -1.29 -26.15
CA LYS A 50 -12.36 -2.02 -26.68
C LYS A 50 -13.70 -1.31 -26.41
N ASN A 51 -13.67 -0.02 -26.05
CA ASN A 51 -14.83 0.76 -25.58
C ASN A 51 -15.52 0.18 -24.32
N GLY A 52 -14.83 -0.66 -23.56
CA GLY A 52 -15.30 -1.19 -22.28
C GLY A 52 -14.94 -0.27 -21.10
N THR A 53 -15.50 -0.58 -19.93
CA THR A 53 -15.11 0.07 -18.67
C THR A 53 -13.72 -0.44 -18.26
N PRO A 54 -12.71 0.44 -18.06
CA PRO A 54 -11.34 0.03 -17.77
C PRO A 54 -11.22 -0.92 -16.59
N TRP A 55 -11.97 -0.66 -15.52
CA TRP A 55 -12.07 -1.51 -14.35
C TRP A 55 -13.46 -1.37 -13.70
N PRO A 56 -14.02 -2.41 -13.07
CA PRO A 56 -15.36 -2.39 -12.46
C PRO A 56 -15.41 -1.56 -11.17
N THR A 57 -16.12 -0.43 -11.16
CA THR A 57 -16.20 0.45 -9.98
C THR A 57 -17.08 -0.11 -8.87
N HIS A 58 -16.52 -0.16 -7.67
CA HIS A 58 -17.27 -0.32 -6.42
C HIS A 58 -16.86 0.85 -5.50
N THR A 59 -17.76 1.41 -4.69
CA THR A 59 -17.48 2.64 -3.92
C THR A 59 -17.87 2.52 -2.46
N GLY A 60 -17.13 3.22 -1.61
CA GLY A 60 -17.53 3.67 -0.26
C GLY A 60 -16.40 4.49 0.40
N ARG A 61 -16.31 4.52 1.73
CA ARG A 61 -15.55 5.54 2.47
C ARG A 61 -14.18 5.02 2.98
N PRO A 62 -13.11 5.83 2.97
CA PRO A 62 -11.84 5.44 3.60
C PRO A 62 -11.88 5.69 5.11
N LYS A 63 -11.33 4.76 5.89
CA LYS A 63 -10.94 4.98 7.28
C LYS A 63 -9.50 4.47 7.44
N ILE A 64 -8.59 5.42 7.69
CA ILE A 64 -7.12 5.26 7.76
C ILE A 64 -6.51 4.91 6.40
N ASP A 65 -5.43 5.62 6.02
CA ASP A 65 -4.73 5.34 4.77
C ASP A 65 -3.94 4.02 4.92
N GLU A 66 -4.32 3.04 4.10
CA GLU A 66 -3.81 1.67 4.17
C GLU A 66 -2.35 1.55 3.76
N HIS A 67 -1.81 2.53 3.01
CA HIS A 67 -0.39 2.57 2.69
C HIS A 67 0.44 2.86 3.93
N VAL A 68 0.00 3.84 4.74
CA VAL A 68 0.66 4.18 6.01
C VAL A 68 0.57 2.99 6.97
N LEU A 69 -0.59 2.33 7.04
CA LEU A 69 -0.81 1.13 7.86
C LEU A 69 0.15 -0.02 7.49
N ALA A 70 0.20 -0.37 6.20
CA ALA A 70 1.04 -1.46 5.71
C ALA A 70 2.54 -1.15 5.87
N LEU A 71 2.96 0.08 5.54
CA LEU A 71 4.36 0.46 5.66
C LEU A 71 4.84 0.50 7.12
N VAL A 72 4.01 0.99 8.04
CA VAL A 72 4.33 0.94 9.48
C VAL A 72 4.51 -0.49 9.97
N ALA A 73 3.67 -1.43 9.52
CA ALA A 73 3.79 -2.83 9.89
C ALA A 73 5.07 -3.49 9.36
N GLU A 74 5.42 -3.24 8.10
CA GLU A 74 6.65 -3.80 7.51
C GLU A 74 7.92 -3.18 8.11
N ILE A 75 7.91 -1.88 8.41
CA ILE A 75 9.03 -1.21 9.10
C ILE A 75 9.20 -1.80 10.51
N ASP A 76 8.11 -2.03 11.24
CA ASP A 76 8.16 -2.65 12.57
C ASP A 76 8.64 -4.10 12.52
N GLU A 77 8.21 -4.89 11.53
CA GLU A 77 8.68 -6.27 11.34
C GLU A 77 10.21 -6.29 11.09
N LYS A 78 10.72 -5.35 10.29
CA LYS A 78 12.15 -5.25 9.98
C LYS A 78 12.98 -4.62 11.12
N PHE A 79 12.41 -3.66 11.85
CA PHE A 79 13.09 -2.86 12.87
C PHE A 79 12.26 -2.77 14.18
N PRO A 80 12.05 -3.90 14.89
CA PRO A 80 11.05 -4.00 15.97
C PRO A 80 11.36 -3.17 17.23
N LYS A 81 12.59 -2.66 17.37
CA LYS A 81 13.01 -1.83 18.52
C LYS A 81 12.78 -0.34 18.31
N GLU A 82 12.38 0.07 17.10
CA GLU A 82 12.38 1.47 16.69
C GLU A 82 10.98 2.11 16.66
N ARG A 83 9.96 1.47 17.25
CA ARG A 83 8.58 1.99 17.33
C ARG A 83 8.46 3.41 17.86
N HIS A 84 9.39 3.80 18.74
CA HIS A 84 9.46 5.14 19.30
C HIS A 84 9.86 6.20 18.26
N GLN A 85 10.72 5.85 17.31
CA GLN A 85 11.14 6.71 16.22
C GLN A 85 10.11 6.74 15.09
N ILE A 86 9.43 5.62 14.81
CA ILE A 86 8.25 5.60 13.92
C ILE A 86 7.20 6.59 14.44
N ALA A 87 6.94 6.57 15.74
CA ALA A 87 6.00 7.48 16.39
C ALA A 87 6.42 8.95 16.23
N ALA A 88 7.71 9.25 16.42
CA ALA A 88 8.25 10.59 16.25
C ALA A 88 8.11 11.10 14.80
N SER A 89 8.50 10.28 13.81
CA SER A 89 8.42 10.62 12.38
C SER A 89 6.97 10.88 11.94
N LEU A 90 6.02 10.08 12.42
CA LEU A 90 4.61 10.26 12.09
C LEU A 90 3.91 11.39 12.89
N GLY A 91 4.56 11.96 13.91
CA GLY A 91 3.94 12.88 14.86
C GLY A 91 2.84 12.21 15.71
N LEU A 92 2.96 10.91 15.97
CA LEU A 92 1.99 10.10 16.70
C LEU A 92 2.52 9.67 18.06
N SER A 93 1.63 9.23 18.95
CA SER A 93 2.04 8.54 20.16
C SER A 93 2.46 7.09 19.86
N GLN A 94 3.39 6.54 20.64
CA GLN A 94 3.76 5.10 20.56
C GLN A 94 2.55 4.17 20.70
N ARG A 95 1.56 4.57 21.51
CA ARG A 95 0.30 3.84 21.66
C ARG A 95 -0.48 3.79 20.35
N ARG A 96 -0.53 4.90 19.60
CA ARG A 96 -1.19 4.93 18.30
C ARG A 96 -0.44 4.10 17.27
N VAL A 97 0.90 4.11 17.27
CA VAL A 97 1.71 3.22 16.40
C VAL A 97 1.45 1.75 16.72
N SER A 98 1.43 1.37 18.00
CA SER A 98 1.08 0.01 18.41
C SER A 98 -0.33 -0.39 17.97
N GLN A 99 -1.25 0.58 17.94
CA GLN A 99 -2.60 0.37 17.43
C GLN A 99 -2.62 0.21 15.91
N LEU A 100 -1.84 0.99 15.16
CA LEU A 100 -1.68 0.83 13.71
C LEU A 100 -1.11 -0.55 13.36
N ILE A 101 -0.13 -1.05 14.10
CA ILE A 101 0.43 -2.39 13.89
C ILE A 101 -0.64 -3.48 14.09
N LYS A 102 -1.47 -3.34 15.14
CA LYS A 102 -2.60 -4.26 15.38
C LYS A 102 -3.66 -4.16 14.29
N GLU A 103 -4.03 -2.94 13.92
CA GLU A 103 -4.98 -2.65 12.83
C GLU A 103 -4.46 -3.25 11.51
N ALA A 104 -3.15 -3.19 11.23
CA ALA A 104 -2.53 -3.82 10.07
C ALA A 104 -2.53 -5.34 10.15
N ALA A 105 -2.28 -5.93 11.33
CA ALA A 105 -2.37 -7.38 11.52
C ALA A 105 -3.81 -7.89 11.35
N GLU A 106 -4.80 -7.17 11.87
CA GLU A 106 -6.22 -7.49 11.71
C GLU A 106 -6.67 -7.32 10.25
N ALA A 107 -6.19 -6.25 9.59
CA ALA A 107 -6.46 -5.97 8.19
C ALA A 107 -5.61 -6.81 7.23
N SER A 108 -4.56 -7.49 7.66
CA SER A 108 -3.79 -8.43 6.83
C SER A 108 -4.61 -9.64 6.37
N ASN A 109 -5.78 -9.85 6.99
CA ASN A 109 -6.82 -10.77 6.56
C ASN A 109 -7.67 -10.23 5.39
N THR A 110 -7.56 -8.94 5.05
CA THR A 110 -8.12 -8.36 3.82
C THR A 110 -7.04 -8.28 2.75
N SER A 111 -7.43 -8.45 1.48
CA SER A 111 -6.45 -8.54 0.39
C SER A 111 -5.68 -7.24 0.14
N ALA A 112 -6.23 -6.09 0.54
CA ALA A 112 -5.63 -4.77 0.33
C ALA A 112 -4.38 -4.51 1.18
N VAL A 113 -4.46 -4.66 2.52
CA VAL A 113 -3.29 -4.46 3.41
C VAL A 113 -2.23 -5.52 3.14
N LYS A 114 -2.64 -6.76 2.84
CA LYS A 114 -1.70 -7.83 2.44
C LYS A 114 -0.93 -7.49 1.16
N THR A 115 -1.57 -6.83 0.19
CA THR A 115 -0.92 -6.39 -1.06
C THR A 115 0.06 -5.25 -0.81
N HIS A 116 -0.35 -4.23 -0.05
CA HIS A 116 0.56 -3.14 0.32
C HIS A 116 1.72 -3.63 1.19
N CYS A 117 1.49 -4.54 2.13
CA CYS A 117 2.53 -5.22 2.91
C CYS A 117 3.53 -5.93 2.00
N ALA A 118 3.08 -6.71 1.02
CA ALA A 118 3.98 -7.38 0.07
C ALA A 118 4.83 -6.39 -0.74
N ILE A 119 4.23 -5.28 -1.20
CA ILE A 119 4.94 -4.21 -1.92
C ILE A 119 5.99 -3.58 -1.00
N TYR A 120 5.59 -3.12 0.18
CA TYR A 120 6.51 -2.44 1.10
C TYR A 120 7.59 -3.36 1.63
N LYS A 121 7.31 -4.65 1.85
CA LYS A 121 8.31 -5.66 2.23
C LYS A 121 9.44 -5.76 1.22
N VAL A 122 9.10 -5.75 -0.08
CA VAL A 122 10.09 -5.75 -1.17
C VAL A 122 10.84 -4.43 -1.19
N MET A 123 10.13 -3.30 -1.13
CA MET A 123 10.74 -1.97 -1.18
C MET A 123 11.72 -1.71 -0.03
N ILE A 124 11.38 -2.11 1.19
CA ILE A 124 12.24 -1.90 2.35
C ILE A 124 13.28 -2.99 2.50
N GLY A 125 13.19 -4.12 1.80
CA GLY A 125 14.04 -5.32 2.00
C GLY A 125 15.55 -5.02 2.00
N GLY A 126 16.02 -4.18 1.07
CA GLY A 126 17.41 -3.73 0.97
C GLY A 126 17.74 -2.40 1.65
N LYS A 127 16.73 -1.66 2.13
CA LYS A 127 16.90 -0.31 2.67
C LYS A 127 17.38 -0.31 4.13
N THR A 128 18.20 0.65 4.47
CA THR A 128 18.60 1.02 5.84
C THR A 128 17.44 1.62 6.61
N TRP A 129 17.61 1.76 7.93
CA TRP A 129 16.60 2.38 8.81
C TRP A 129 16.20 3.79 8.36
N THR A 130 17.18 4.65 8.07
CA THR A 130 16.97 6.03 7.62
C THR A 130 16.23 6.09 6.29
N GLU A 131 16.52 5.18 5.36
CA GLU A 131 15.83 5.09 4.08
C GLU A 131 14.39 4.60 4.22
N ALA A 132 14.13 3.66 5.15
CA ALA A 132 12.80 3.19 5.45
C ALA A 132 11.92 4.27 6.12
N LEU A 133 12.50 5.08 7.02
CA LEU A 133 11.83 6.24 7.61
C LEU A 133 11.52 7.33 6.57
N SER A 134 12.47 7.63 5.67
CA SER A 134 12.22 8.61 4.60
C SER A 134 11.07 8.16 3.68
N LEU A 135 10.98 6.86 3.40
CA LEU A 135 9.85 6.30 2.64
C LEU A 135 8.52 6.46 3.40
N LEU A 136 8.53 6.29 4.73
CA LEU A 136 7.35 6.47 5.57
C LEU A 136 6.84 7.92 5.53
N GLU A 137 7.75 8.89 5.59
CA GLU A 137 7.42 10.32 5.50
C GLU A 137 6.80 10.66 4.14
N GLN A 138 7.39 10.17 3.04
CA GLN A 138 6.87 10.37 1.68
C GLN A 138 5.46 9.79 1.52
N VAL A 139 5.24 8.56 1.99
CA VAL A 139 3.93 7.90 1.95
C VAL A 139 2.91 8.66 2.81
N GLN A 140 3.33 9.18 3.96
CA GLN A 140 2.46 9.98 4.84
C GLN A 140 2.07 11.32 4.20
N GLU A 141 3.00 12.04 3.56
CA GLU A 141 2.71 13.30 2.88
C GLU A 141 1.77 13.09 1.70
N TRP A 142 2.03 12.08 0.88
CA TRP A 142 1.16 11.72 -0.23
C TRP A 142 -0.25 11.35 0.23
N ALA A 143 -0.37 10.57 1.32
CA ALA A 143 -1.68 10.22 1.90
C ALA A 143 -2.47 11.44 2.42
N LYS A 144 -1.79 12.52 2.84
CA LYS A 144 -2.42 13.78 3.28
C LYS A 144 -2.90 14.65 2.11
N GLY A 145 -2.33 14.49 0.92
CA GLY A 145 -2.65 15.27 -0.28
C GLY A 145 -3.78 14.72 -1.16
N LYS A 146 -4.44 13.64 -0.73
CA LYS A 146 -5.55 12.96 -1.43
C LYS A 146 -6.94 13.51 -1.09
#